data_AF-A0A6P4Y8D8-F1
#
_entry.id   AF-A0A6P4Y8D8-F1
#
_cell.length_a   1.000
_cell.length_b   1.000
_cell.length_c   1.000
_cell.angle_alpha   90.00
_cell.angle_beta   90.00
_cell.angle_gamma   90.00
#
_symmetry.space_group_name_H-M   'P 1'
#
loop_
_entity.id
_entity.type
_entity.pdbx_description
1 polymer ?
#
loop_
_entity_poly.entity_id
_entity_poly.type
_entity_poly.pdbx_seq_one_letter_code
_entity_poly.pdbx_strand_id
1 'polypeptide(L)'
;MVGSCRADVVKVTTSGLIRGFVNSHNGVDVETYLGVPYATPPVGALRLRNPVVPHPTWDGIRNATATGPDCPDARHSVWDEDCLHANVYVPRKTPDDILPVMVYIHGGGFQHKATTADPTAFAATGNVIVVAINYRTNVFGFFSTGDEAARGNFGLMDQRAAIVWTKENIAAFGGNPHAITIYGRSAGGESVGFQQLSPLNNGLYLRAISCSAVALTPGILTKRPSETSTHLVNLLNCTADDKLQEVECLRSVNAEDLLTYALQTPPASDSIYTWLPVVDGTFLTDTPENLLRSGALKNRDYLVGNVNSEGSVSGTAVYRAVTSVDAFVTTARSKLSTTFPDNLENVVEATKYAYCYDVDNNVNPNLPARYVDFYGEWRFVASTVLTADIYAKLGHNTYYFYFTHRPSYSARDDFIGCAHGEEKFFLFGLTRDVTDDEMELSTNMMTYFANFVRSGDPNYPDPVPVEWPRYNSTNRPYLELGVNMTSGNVQTDLLSSQMFFWNRVIPSINAAGVTPEVVVEQTTPLAPLRTTSSPKGTEDGQSGTNFAEVLRSTQAVMYTVLGIAISLLLLLIILAFVYQHGLRKVNKRIKKTMDHNAMS
;
A
#
# COMPACT_ATOMS: atom_id res chain seq x y z
N MET A 1 -9.16 26.97 -22.71
CA MET A 1 -8.54 28.14 -23.35
C MET A 1 -7.17 28.35 -22.71
N VAL A 2 -6.10 28.37 -23.51
CA VAL A 2 -4.71 28.47 -23.03
C VAL A 2 -4.45 29.92 -22.62
N GLY A 3 -4.52 30.19 -21.32
CA GLY A 3 -4.17 31.49 -20.75
C GLY A 3 -2.66 31.63 -20.64
N SER A 4 -2.08 32.49 -21.49
CA SER A 4 -0.91 33.34 -21.23
C SER A 4 0.13 32.82 -20.21
N CYS A 5 1.10 32.00 -20.65
CA CYS A 5 2.37 31.85 -19.92
C CYS A 5 3.16 33.16 -19.99
N ARG A 6 3.38 33.88 -18.88
CA ARG A 6 4.28 35.04 -18.88
C ARG A 6 4.75 35.49 -17.48
N ALA A 7 5.80 34.82 -16.99
CA ALA A 7 6.93 35.38 -16.25
C ALA A 7 8.00 34.26 -16.13
N ASP A 8 9.24 34.51 -16.58
CA ASP A 8 10.34 33.58 -16.33
C ASP A 8 10.75 33.69 -14.86
N VAL A 9 10.59 32.61 -14.11
CA VAL A 9 10.96 32.56 -12.69
C VAL A 9 12.24 31.76 -12.53
N VAL A 10 13.22 32.32 -11.80
CA VAL A 10 14.54 31.70 -11.61
C VAL A 10 14.75 31.36 -10.14
N LYS A 11 15.23 30.15 -9.87
CA LYS A 11 15.55 29.67 -8.52
C LYS A 11 16.98 29.13 -8.45
N VAL A 12 17.59 29.28 -7.29
CA VAL A 12 18.93 28.76 -6.98
C VAL A 12 18.76 27.41 -6.30
N THR A 13 19.33 26.36 -6.88
CA THR A 13 19.47 25.05 -6.24
C THR A 13 20.92 24.84 -5.81
N THR A 14 21.20 23.79 -5.05
CA THR A 14 22.56 23.39 -4.67
C THR A 14 23.43 23.03 -5.88
N SER A 15 22.83 22.63 -7.00
CA SER A 15 23.54 22.28 -8.24
C SER A 15 23.61 23.43 -9.27
N GLY A 16 22.84 24.51 -9.10
CA GLY A 16 22.87 25.65 -10.02
C GLY A 16 21.53 26.36 -10.19
N LEU A 17 21.48 27.34 -11.10
CA LEU A 17 20.28 28.12 -11.38
C LEU A 17 19.35 27.35 -12.33
N ILE A 18 18.04 27.40 -12.05
CA ILE A 18 17.00 26.86 -12.93
C ILE A 18 15.98 27.94 -13.29
N ARG A 19 15.46 27.91 -14.52
CA ARG A 19 14.36 28.76 -15.01
C ARG A 19 13.10 27.92 -15.23
N GLY A 20 12.06 28.22 -14.47
CA GLY A 20 10.72 27.68 -14.65
C GLY A 20 9.78 28.66 -15.35
N PHE A 21 8.49 28.38 -15.29
CA PHE A 21 7.41 29.20 -15.84
C PHE A 21 6.24 29.26 -14.86
N VAL A 22 5.30 30.18 -15.08
CA VAL A 22 4.12 30.35 -14.21
C VAL A 22 2.87 29.91 -14.97
N ASN A 23 2.09 29.03 -14.34
CA ASN A 23 0.71 28.69 -14.71
C ASN A 23 -0.25 29.33 -13.71
N SER A 24 -1.55 29.39 -14.04
CA SER A 24 -2.57 29.85 -13.09
C SER A 24 -3.70 28.83 -12.99
N HIS A 25 -4.16 28.55 -11.77
CA HIS A 25 -5.30 27.67 -11.50
C HIS A 25 -6.23 28.34 -10.50
N ASN A 26 -7.50 28.56 -10.89
CA ASN A 26 -8.50 29.27 -10.08
C ASN A 26 -8.01 30.61 -9.50
N GLY A 27 -7.23 31.37 -10.28
CA GLY A 27 -6.67 32.66 -9.88
C GLY A 27 -5.47 32.59 -8.94
N VAL A 28 -4.94 31.39 -8.66
CA VAL A 28 -3.68 31.19 -7.94
C VAL A 28 -2.58 30.87 -8.94
N ASP A 29 -1.51 31.66 -8.91
CA ASP A 29 -0.32 31.41 -9.72
C ASP A 29 0.47 30.23 -9.14
N VAL A 30 0.99 29.38 -10.02
CA VAL A 30 1.79 28.20 -9.71
C VAL A 30 3.08 28.26 -10.51
N GLU A 31 4.19 28.58 -9.83
CA GLU A 31 5.53 28.48 -10.43
C GLU A 31 5.86 26.99 -10.63
N THR A 32 6.21 26.64 -11.85
CA THR A 32 6.43 25.27 -12.28
C THR A 32 7.85 25.12 -12.82
N TYR A 33 8.57 24.14 -12.29
CA TYR A 33 9.94 23.79 -12.69
C TYR A 33 9.97 22.32 -13.04
N LEU A 34 10.11 21.99 -14.32
CA LEU A 34 10.04 20.64 -14.85
C LEU A 34 11.43 20.11 -15.22
N GLY A 35 11.65 18.81 -15.05
CA GLY A 35 12.89 18.16 -15.48
C GLY A 35 14.13 18.59 -14.70
N VAL A 36 14.00 18.90 -13.41
CA VAL A 36 15.11 19.32 -12.55
C VAL A 36 15.89 18.08 -12.09
N PRO A 37 17.18 17.91 -12.45
CA PRO A 37 17.92 16.71 -12.06
C PRO A 37 18.23 16.72 -10.56
N TYR A 38 17.95 15.61 -9.88
CA TYR A 38 18.22 15.49 -8.43
C TYR A 38 19.42 14.57 -8.12
N ALA A 39 19.88 13.79 -9.09
CA ALA A 39 21.02 12.88 -8.97
C ALA A 39 21.73 12.75 -10.31
N THR A 40 23.01 12.37 -10.31
CA THR A 40 23.79 12.11 -11.53
C THR A 40 23.09 11.07 -12.41
N PRO A 41 23.11 11.24 -13.75
CA PRO A 41 22.54 10.26 -14.69
C PRO A 41 23.07 8.84 -14.42
N PRO A 42 22.21 7.84 -14.20
CA PRO A 42 22.62 6.47 -13.83
C PRO A 42 23.03 5.62 -15.04
N VAL A 43 23.87 6.18 -15.91
CA VAL A 43 24.28 5.58 -17.19
C VAL A 43 25.64 4.87 -17.11
N GLY A 44 25.89 3.94 -18.03
CA GLY A 44 27.17 3.23 -18.15
C GLY A 44 27.58 2.54 -16.85
N ALA A 45 28.72 2.92 -16.28
CA ALA A 45 29.23 2.34 -15.03
C ALA A 45 28.32 2.61 -13.80
N LEU A 46 27.42 3.60 -13.88
CA LEU A 46 26.43 3.90 -12.83
C LEU A 46 25.12 3.12 -12.99
N ARG A 47 24.92 2.41 -14.11
CA ARG A 47 23.78 1.51 -14.27
C ARG A 47 23.86 0.39 -13.23
N LEU A 48 22.73 -0.02 -12.67
CA LEU A 48 22.66 -1.04 -11.62
C LEU A 48 23.55 -0.69 -10.40
N ARG A 49 23.54 0.59 -10.01
CA ARG A 49 24.15 1.12 -8.79
C ARG A 49 23.22 2.14 -8.13
N ASN A 50 23.46 2.39 -6.85
CA ASN A 50 22.79 3.48 -6.12
C ASN A 50 23.05 4.83 -6.80
N PRO A 51 22.07 5.77 -6.75
CA PRO A 51 22.24 7.09 -7.32
C PRO A 51 23.40 7.84 -6.65
N VAL A 52 24.12 8.62 -7.44
CA VAL A 52 25.18 9.51 -6.94
C VAL A 52 24.56 10.89 -6.70
N VAL A 53 24.68 11.36 -5.46
CA VAL A 53 24.18 12.67 -5.02
C VAL A 53 25.28 13.48 -4.32
N PRO A 54 25.25 14.82 -4.38
CA PRO A 54 24.34 15.63 -5.19
C PRO A 54 24.67 15.54 -6.69
N HIS A 55 23.74 15.96 -7.55
CA HIS A 55 24.03 16.12 -8.99
C HIS A 55 25.17 17.13 -9.18
N PRO A 56 26.11 16.91 -10.14
CA PRO A 56 27.18 17.86 -10.46
C PRO A 56 26.66 19.29 -10.70
N THR A 57 27.45 20.29 -10.32
CA THR A 57 27.06 21.68 -10.57
C THR A 57 27.12 22.03 -12.04
N TRP A 58 26.32 22.99 -12.47
CA TRP A 58 26.39 23.58 -13.80
C TRP A 58 26.52 25.10 -13.74
N ASP A 59 27.17 25.67 -14.74
CA ASP A 59 27.26 27.12 -14.93
C ASP A 59 26.03 27.66 -15.69
N GLY A 60 25.67 28.91 -15.42
CA GLY A 60 24.54 29.57 -16.05
C GLY A 60 23.18 29.08 -15.56
N ILE A 61 22.14 29.30 -16.37
CA ILE A 61 20.74 29.00 -16.04
C ILE A 61 20.27 27.81 -16.89
N ARG A 62 19.87 26.72 -16.24
CA ARG A 62 19.25 25.56 -16.90
C ARG A 62 17.75 25.80 -17.09
N ASN A 63 17.23 25.59 -18.30
CA ASN A 63 15.79 25.66 -18.54
C ASN A 63 15.10 24.43 -17.94
N ALA A 64 14.12 24.68 -17.08
CA ALA A 64 13.28 23.69 -16.39
C ALA A 64 11.80 23.91 -16.80
N THR A 65 11.54 23.97 -18.11
CA THR A 65 10.22 24.30 -18.68
C THR A 65 9.57 23.13 -19.41
N ALA A 66 10.22 21.96 -19.44
CA ALA A 66 9.71 20.74 -20.04
C ALA A 66 10.04 19.56 -19.12
N THR A 67 9.17 18.55 -19.09
CA THR A 67 9.46 17.32 -18.34
C THR A 67 10.70 16.65 -18.89
N GLY A 68 11.54 16.11 -18.00
CA GLY A 68 12.61 15.20 -18.40
C GLY A 68 12.03 13.92 -19.02
N PRO A 69 12.87 13.12 -19.71
CA PRO A 69 12.44 11.82 -20.22
C PRO A 69 12.00 10.91 -19.08
N ASP A 70 11.09 10.01 -19.37
CA ASP A 70 10.78 8.92 -18.43
C ASP A 70 11.96 7.95 -18.36
N CYS A 71 12.05 7.21 -17.25
CA CYS A 71 12.98 6.09 -17.15
C CYS A 71 12.61 4.99 -18.16
N PRO A 72 13.55 4.09 -18.52
CA PRO A 72 13.32 3.10 -19.56
C PRO A 72 12.04 2.29 -19.35
N ASP A 73 11.09 2.42 -20.28
CA ASP A 73 9.75 1.85 -20.22
C ASP A 73 9.22 1.63 -21.65
N ALA A 74 9.00 0.36 -22.03
CA ALA A 74 8.59 0.00 -23.39
C ALA A 74 7.20 0.54 -23.79
N ARG A 75 6.42 1.07 -22.85
CA ARG A 75 5.10 1.64 -23.11
C ARG A 75 5.17 3.11 -23.48
N HIS A 76 6.32 3.76 -23.27
CA HIS A 76 6.51 5.18 -23.53
C HIS A 76 7.37 5.36 -24.78
N SER A 77 6.99 6.31 -25.63
CA SER A 77 7.70 6.59 -26.88
C SER A 77 9.01 7.37 -26.69
N VAL A 78 9.17 8.02 -25.54
CA VAL A 78 10.36 8.81 -25.20
C VAL A 78 10.80 8.43 -23.78
N TRP A 79 11.91 7.71 -23.69
CA TRP A 79 12.57 7.38 -22.43
C TRP A 79 14.09 7.50 -22.59
N ASP A 80 14.77 7.68 -21.46
CA ASP A 80 16.24 7.73 -21.38
C ASP A 80 16.67 7.11 -20.04
N GLU A 81 17.91 6.61 -19.95
CA GLU A 81 18.48 6.23 -18.66
C GLU A 81 18.83 7.46 -17.81
N ASP A 82 19.11 8.62 -18.43
CA ASP A 82 19.14 9.91 -17.75
C ASP A 82 17.73 10.39 -17.39
N CYS A 83 17.14 9.76 -16.38
CA CYS A 83 15.74 9.99 -16.00
C CYS A 83 15.54 10.46 -14.56
N LEU A 84 16.61 10.68 -13.78
CA LEU A 84 16.53 11.04 -12.35
C LEU A 84 16.21 12.54 -12.15
N HIS A 85 14.98 12.89 -12.55
CA HIS A 85 14.44 14.24 -12.57
C HIS A 85 13.24 14.41 -11.63
N ALA A 86 13.08 15.64 -11.12
CA ALA A 86 11.95 16.08 -10.33
C ALA A 86 11.22 17.24 -11.04
N ASN A 87 9.91 17.34 -10.78
CA ASN A 87 9.05 18.43 -11.19
C ASN A 87 8.52 19.12 -9.94
N VAL A 88 8.70 20.44 -9.82
CA VAL A 88 8.34 21.23 -8.64
C VAL A 88 7.20 22.19 -9.00
N TYR A 89 6.12 22.15 -8.23
CA TYR A 89 4.91 22.98 -8.39
C TYR A 89 4.72 23.81 -7.13
N VAL A 90 4.85 25.12 -7.25
CA VAL A 90 4.88 26.06 -6.11
C VAL A 90 3.72 27.03 -6.23
N PRO A 91 2.67 26.90 -5.39
CA PRO A 91 1.59 27.86 -5.39
C PRO A 91 2.05 29.18 -4.76
N ARG A 92 1.65 30.31 -5.35
CA ARG A 92 1.94 31.66 -4.87
C ARG A 92 0.64 32.34 -4.47
N LYS A 93 0.22 32.12 -3.23
CA LYS A 93 -0.87 32.90 -2.60
C LYS A 93 -0.33 34.19 -1.98
N THR A 94 0.80 34.11 -1.27
CA THR A 94 1.55 35.29 -0.85
C THR A 94 3.05 35.16 -1.13
N PRO A 95 3.81 36.26 -1.29
CA PRO A 95 5.23 36.21 -1.64
C PRO A 95 6.13 35.55 -0.58
N ASP A 96 5.76 35.67 0.71
CA ASP A 96 6.59 35.28 1.85
C ASP A 96 6.14 33.95 2.52
N ASP A 97 5.19 33.25 1.92
CA ASP A 97 4.70 31.98 2.46
C ASP A 97 5.81 30.92 2.52
N ILE A 98 5.96 30.30 3.69
CA ILE A 98 6.77 29.11 3.89
C ILE A 98 5.83 27.90 3.93
N LEU A 99 5.82 27.12 2.85
CA LEU A 99 4.81 26.11 2.59
C LEU A 99 5.28 24.69 2.95
N PRO A 100 4.39 23.82 3.46
CA PRO A 100 4.69 22.40 3.56
C PRO A 100 4.81 21.78 2.17
N VAL A 101 5.49 20.63 2.11
CA VAL A 101 5.92 20.02 0.86
C VAL A 101 5.39 18.59 0.79
N MET A 102 4.82 18.22 -0.34
CA MET A 102 4.45 16.83 -0.66
C MET A 102 5.37 16.28 -1.75
N VAL A 103 6.10 15.21 -1.46
CA VAL A 103 6.88 14.48 -2.46
C VAL A 103 6.02 13.36 -3.03
N TYR A 104 5.63 13.47 -4.30
CA TYR A 104 4.80 12.50 -5.01
C TYR A 104 5.69 11.40 -5.61
N ILE A 105 5.46 10.16 -5.18
CA ILE A 105 6.07 8.93 -5.72
C ILE A 105 5.04 8.18 -6.57
N HIS A 106 5.30 8.04 -7.86
CA HIS A 106 4.40 7.32 -8.76
C HIS A 106 4.40 5.81 -8.49
N GLY A 107 3.37 5.13 -9.00
CA GLY A 107 3.28 3.67 -8.96
C GLY A 107 3.57 3.05 -10.33
N GLY A 108 3.09 1.83 -10.53
CA GLY A 108 3.31 1.04 -11.76
C GLY A 108 3.95 -0.33 -11.51
N GLY A 109 3.65 -0.95 -10.36
CA GLY A 109 4.14 -2.27 -9.98
C GLY A 109 5.67 -2.40 -9.93
N PHE A 110 6.39 -1.27 -9.79
CA PHE A 110 7.85 -1.16 -9.97
C PHE A 110 8.38 -1.49 -11.35
N GLN A 111 7.54 -1.94 -12.29
CA GLN A 111 7.96 -2.31 -13.64
C GLN A 111 8.07 -1.10 -14.55
N HIS A 112 7.32 -0.05 -14.25
CA HIS A 112 7.03 0.98 -15.22
C HIS A 112 6.47 2.24 -14.54
N LYS A 113 6.39 3.37 -15.22
CA LYS A 113 5.76 4.58 -14.67
C LYS A 113 4.26 4.60 -14.98
N ALA A 114 3.43 4.54 -13.94
CA ALA A 114 1.99 4.72 -14.11
C ALA A 114 1.66 6.17 -14.45
N THR A 115 0.56 6.40 -15.18
CA THR A 115 0.05 7.75 -15.47
C THR A 115 -0.09 8.54 -14.15
N THR A 116 0.52 9.72 -14.12
CA THR A 116 0.42 10.67 -13.01
C THR A 116 -0.61 11.73 -13.37
N ALA A 117 -1.33 12.23 -12.38
CA ALA A 117 -2.18 13.41 -12.55
C ALA A 117 -1.33 14.67 -12.36
N ASP A 118 -1.64 15.73 -13.09
CA ASP A 118 -0.99 17.03 -12.90
C ASP A 118 -1.36 17.59 -11.53
N PRO A 119 -0.40 17.83 -10.62
CA PRO A 119 -0.70 18.26 -9.26
C PRO A 119 -0.95 19.78 -9.14
N THR A 120 -1.00 20.53 -10.25
CA THR A 120 -1.17 22.00 -10.24
C THR A 120 -2.44 22.42 -9.48
N ALA A 121 -3.57 21.72 -9.69
CA ALA A 121 -4.83 22.01 -9.00
C ALA A 121 -4.75 21.75 -7.49
N PHE A 122 -4.11 20.63 -7.10
CA PHE A 122 -3.88 20.31 -5.69
C PHE A 122 -2.95 21.32 -5.03
N ALA A 123 -1.85 21.70 -5.68
CA ALA A 123 -0.90 22.69 -5.18
C ALA A 123 -1.60 24.04 -4.94
N ALA A 124 -2.35 24.54 -5.93
CA ALA A 124 -3.09 25.79 -5.84
C ALA A 124 -4.18 25.76 -4.76
N THR A 125 -5.02 24.73 -4.75
CA THR A 125 -6.13 24.59 -3.81
C THR A 125 -5.61 24.46 -2.39
N GLY A 126 -4.72 23.47 -2.17
CA GLY A 126 -4.20 23.11 -0.86
C GLY A 126 -3.15 24.04 -0.27
N ASN A 127 -2.60 24.96 -1.07
CA ASN A 127 -1.45 25.79 -0.69
C ASN A 127 -0.25 24.95 -0.19
N VAL A 128 0.13 23.95 -1.00
CA VAL A 128 1.19 22.98 -0.72
C VAL A 128 2.13 22.93 -1.91
N ILE A 129 3.45 22.87 -1.66
CA ILE A 129 4.41 22.62 -2.73
C ILE A 129 4.40 21.13 -3.06
N VAL A 130 4.28 20.78 -4.35
CA VAL A 130 4.38 19.37 -4.79
C VAL A 130 5.68 19.15 -5.54
N VAL A 131 6.42 18.11 -5.15
CA VAL A 131 7.61 17.63 -5.84
C VAL A 131 7.32 16.24 -6.40
N ALA A 132 7.05 16.13 -7.70
CA ALA A 132 6.81 14.86 -8.37
C ALA A 132 8.10 14.32 -8.96
N ILE A 133 8.45 13.07 -8.64
CA ILE A 133 9.76 12.49 -8.97
C ILE A 133 9.63 11.36 -9.98
N ASN A 134 10.62 11.23 -10.86
CA ASN A 134 10.91 9.98 -11.58
C ASN A 134 11.89 9.15 -10.74
N TYR A 135 11.82 7.82 -10.82
CA TYR A 135 12.79 6.90 -10.25
C TYR A 135 12.94 5.68 -11.18
N ARG A 136 14.10 5.01 -11.17
CA ARG A 136 14.31 3.84 -12.05
C ARG A 136 13.32 2.72 -11.73
N THR A 137 12.75 2.12 -12.77
CA THR A 137 11.82 0.99 -12.71
C THR A 137 12.41 -0.25 -13.39
N ASN A 138 11.69 -1.37 -13.36
CA ASN A 138 12.05 -2.67 -13.91
C ASN A 138 13.50 -3.08 -13.58
N VAL A 139 14.21 -3.72 -14.50
CA VAL A 139 15.60 -4.15 -14.34
C VAL A 139 16.52 -3.00 -13.93
N PHE A 140 16.31 -1.78 -14.45
CA PHE A 140 17.17 -0.63 -14.13
C PHE A 140 17.06 -0.21 -12.66
N GLY A 141 15.89 -0.37 -12.06
CA GLY A 141 15.60 0.01 -10.67
C GLY A 141 15.74 -1.12 -9.66
N PHE A 142 15.52 -2.37 -10.08
CA PHE A 142 15.25 -3.48 -9.14
C PHE A 142 15.99 -4.78 -9.49
N PHE A 143 16.94 -4.77 -10.43
CA PHE A 143 17.84 -5.92 -10.62
C PHE A 143 18.63 -6.20 -9.34
N SER A 144 18.67 -7.47 -8.92
CA SER A 144 19.46 -7.92 -7.78
C SER A 144 20.03 -9.32 -8.03
N THR A 145 21.29 -9.53 -7.62
CA THR A 145 21.95 -10.85 -7.61
C THR A 145 21.69 -11.62 -6.33
N GLY A 146 21.02 -11.00 -5.34
CA GLY A 146 20.83 -11.53 -3.99
C GLY A 146 22.06 -11.43 -3.09
N ASP A 147 23.10 -10.69 -3.52
CA ASP A 147 24.35 -10.47 -2.78
C ASP A 147 24.95 -9.09 -3.08
N GLU A 148 26.24 -8.90 -2.76
CA GLU A 148 26.90 -7.60 -2.87
C GLU A 148 27.21 -7.17 -4.31
N ALA A 149 27.19 -8.08 -5.29
CA ALA A 149 27.50 -7.73 -6.69
C ALA A 149 26.47 -6.75 -7.27
N ALA A 150 25.19 -6.99 -6.99
CA ALA A 150 24.12 -6.02 -7.18
C ALA A 150 23.04 -6.24 -6.10
N ARG A 151 23.09 -5.43 -5.04
CA ARG A 151 22.16 -5.54 -3.91
C ARG A 151 20.68 -5.31 -4.30
N GLY A 152 20.42 -4.52 -5.34
CA GLY A 152 19.08 -4.12 -5.76
C GLY A 152 18.61 -2.84 -5.08
N ASN A 153 17.29 -2.62 -5.08
CA ASN A 153 16.63 -1.44 -4.50
C ASN A 153 17.11 -0.08 -5.05
N PHE A 154 17.72 -0.03 -6.24
CA PHE A 154 18.22 1.20 -6.85
C PHE A 154 17.10 2.24 -7.03
N GLY A 155 15.91 1.80 -7.45
CA GLY A 155 14.73 2.66 -7.57
C GLY A 155 14.24 3.23 -6.23
N LEU A 156 14.36 2.47 -5.12
CA LEU A 156 14.03 2.98 -3.78
C LEU A 156 15.09 3.98 -3.29
N MET A 157 16.35 3.75 -3.66
CA MET A 157 17.46 4.67 -3.38
C MET A 157 17.36 5.96 -4.22
N ASP A 158 16.83 5.90 -5.44
CA ASP A 158 16.50 7.06 -6.27
C ASP A 158 15.42 7.92 -5.62
N GLN A 159 14.34 7.29 -5.14
CA GLN A 159 13.30 7.98 -4.37
C GLN A 159 13.87 8.67 -3.13
N ARG A 160 14.75 7.97 -2.39
CA ARG A 160 15.44 8.54 -1.24
C ARG A 160 16.31 9.74 -1.64
N ALA A 161 17.08 9.62 -2.72
CA ALA A 161 17.90 10.70 -3.26
C ALA A 161 17.05 11.94 -3.57
N ALA A 162 15.88 11.77 -4.18
CA ALA A 162 14.96 12.87 -4.45
C ALA A 162 14.36 13.50 -3.18
N ILE A 163 14.08 12.70 -2.14
CA ILE A 163 13.64 13.22 -0.83
C ILE A 163 14.75 14.03 -0.17
N VAL A 164 16.01 13.56 -0.22
CA VAL A 164 17.17 14.31 0.29
C VAL A 164 17.35 15.62 -0.49
N TRP A 165 17.33 15.55 -1.82
CA TRP A 165 17.40 16.73 -2.69
C TRP A 165 16.31 17.75 -2.35
N THR A 166 15.07 17.28 -2.13
CA THR A 166 13.95 18.13 -1.72
C THR A 166 14.27 18.82 -0.39
N LYS A 167 14.73 18.08 0.62
CA LYS A 167 15.09 18.63 1.93
C LYS A 167 16.19 19.71 1.83
N GLU A 168 17.14 19.55 0.93
CA GLU A 168 18.26 20.49 0.75
C GLU A 168 17.88 21.73 -0.08
N ASN A 169 16.92 21.60 -1.01
CA ASN A 169 16.66 22.63 -2.01
C ASN A 169 15.34 23.38 -1.82
N ILE A 170 14.33 22.77 -1.19
CA ILE A 170 12.96 23.28 -1.26
C ILE A 170 12.78 24.65 -0.58
N ALA A 171 13.67 25.02 0.34
CA ALA A 171 13.71 26.35 0.94
C ALA A 171 13.85 27.46 -0.11
N ALA A 172 14.64 27.25 -1.17
CA ALA A 172 14.79 28.22 -2.26
C ALA A 172 13.47 28.48 -3.02
N PHE A 173 12.54 27.53 -2.96
CA PHE A 173 11.23 27.62 -3.60
C PHE A 173 10.17 28.22 -2.68
N GLY A 174 10.48 28.50 -1.41
CA GLY A 174 9.51 28.89 -0.38
C GLY A 174 8.90 27.69 0.36
N GLY A 175 9.54 26.52 0.30
CA GLY A 175 9.10 25.34 1.04
C GLY A 175 9.78 25.19 2.40
N ASN A 176 9.12 24.51 3.32
CA ASN A 176 9.64 24.16 4.63
C ASN A 176 10.33 22.77 4.57
N PRO A 177 11.68 22.70 4.67
CA PRO A 177 12.41 21.42 4.64
C PRO A 177 12.17 20.54 5.89
N HIS A 178 11.47 21.06 6.90
CA HIS A 178 11.05 20.34 8.10
C HIS A 178 9.59 19.88 8.08
N ALA A 179 8.80 20.28 7.07
CA ALA A 179 7.41 19.87 6.90
C ALA A 179 7.20 19.14 5.56
N ILE A 180 7.97 18.07 5.37
CA ILE A 180 7.88 17.20 4.18
C ILE A 180 6.93 16.03 4.49
N THR A 181 6.00 15.78 3.57
CA THR A 181 5.13 14.61 3.52
C THR A 181 5.49 13.81 2.27
N ILE A 182 5.71 12.50 2.40
CA ILE A 182 5.83 11.62 1.22
C ILE A 182 4.46 11.04 0.88
N TYR A 183 4.11 11.03 -0.40
CA TYR A 183 2.85 10.53 -0.92
C TYR A 183 3.13 9.49 -2.02
N GLY A 184 2.35 8.43 -2.06
CA GLY A 184 2.38 7.52 -3.19
C GLY A 184 1.15 6.64 -3.29
N ARG A 185 0.92 6.14 -4.51
CA ARG A 185 -0.22 5.28 -4.82
C ARG A 185 0.22 3.98 -5.49
N SER A 186 -0.39 2.85 -5.12
CA SER A 186 -0.04 1.50 -5.62
C SER A 186 1.43 1.20 -5.33
N ALA A 187 2.27 0.87 -6.30
CA ALA A 187 3.72 0.77 -6.08
C ALA A 187 4.36 2.03 -5.47
N GLY A 188 3.77 3.21 -5.65
CA GLY A 188 4.18 4.40 -4.91
C GLY A 188 3.77 4.35 -3.43
N GLY A 189 2.62 3.77 -3.09
CA GLY A 189 2.17 3.52 -1.71
C GLY A 189 2.98 2.42 -1.02
N GLU A 190 3.34 1.36 -1.77
CA GLU A 190 4.32 0.34 -1.36
C GLU A 190 5.68 0.99 -1.10
N SER A 191 6.13 1.87 -2.01
CA SER A 191 7.33 2.69 -1.85
C SER A 191 7.29 3.54 -0.59
N VAL A 192 6.22 4.28 -0.32
CA VAL A 192 6.05 5.06 0.92
C VAL A 192 6.17 4.15 2.14
N GLY A 193 5.57 2.96 2.10
CA GLY A 193 5.76 1.93 3.13
C GLY A 193 7.24 1.58 3.32
N PHE A 194 7.96 1.23 2.25
CA PHE A 194 9.39 0.89 2.34
C PHE A 194 10.26 2.06 2.82
N GLN A 195 9.99 3.29 2.37
CA GLN A 195 10.68 4.49 2.85
C GLN A 195 10.46 4.66 4.36
N GLN A 196 9.25 4.38 4.88
CA GLN A 196 8.95 4.45 6.31
C GLN A 196 9.74 3.46 7.15
N LEU A 197 9.94 2.25 6.61
CA LEU A 197 10.64 1.16 7.29
C LEU A 197 12.17 1.28 7.21
N SER A 198 12.71 2.03 6.24
CA SER A 198 14.15 2.20 6.10
C SER A 198 14.73 3.13 7.18
N PRO A 199 15.74 2.68 7.95
CA PRO A 199 16.39 3.54 8.95
C PRO A 199 17.16 4.70 8.31
N LEU A 200 17.52 4.61 7.03
CA LEU A 200 18.22 5.65 6.26
C LEU A 200 17.42 6.94 6.10
N ASN A 201 16.12 6.90 6.43
CA ASN A 201 15.17 7.98 6.23
C ASN A 201 14.74 8.68 7.52
N ASN A 202 15.35 8.33 8.65
CA ASN A 202 15.09 8.97 9.93
C ASN A 202 15.39 10.48 9.84
N GLY A 203 14.39 11.31 10.13
CA GLY A 203 14.50 12.77 10.07
C GLY A 203 14.39 13.41 8.67
N LEU A 204 14.17 12.62 7.61
CA LEU A 204 14.03 13.18 6.26
C LEU A 204 12.66 13.83 6.02
N TYR A 205 11.59 13.22 6.52
CA TYR A 205 10.22 13.70 6.37
C TYR A 205 9.40 13.46 7.65
N LEU A 206 8.32 14.22 7.77
CA LEU A 206 7.47 14.28 8.95
C LEU A 206 6.25 13.35 8.83
N ARG A 207 5.70 13.21 7.63
CA ARG A 207 4.43 12.49 7.39
C ARG A 207 4.49 11.60 6.16
N ALA A 208 3.57 10.66 6.09
CA ALA A 208 3.44 9.72 4.98
C ALA A 208 1.98 9.55 4.55
N ILE A 209 1.77 9.32 3.26
CA ILE A 209 0.48 9.00 2.67
C ILE A 209 0.64 7.81 1.72
N SER A 210 -0.04 6.70 2.02
CA SER A 210 -0.08 5.50 1.18
C SER A 210 -1.49 5.25 0.67
N CYS A 211 -1.69 5.43 -0.64
CA CYS A 211 -2.96 5.15 -1.31
C CYS A 211 -2.92 3.79 -2.00
N SER A 212 -3.90 2.94 -1.69
CA SER A 212 -4.16 1.67 -2.36
C SER A 212 -3.07 0.59 -2.29
N ALA A 213 -1.99 0.78 -1.51
CA ALA A 213 -1.01 -0.27 -1.20
C ALA A 213 0.00 0.18 -0.12
N VAL A 214 0.70 -0.78 0.49
CA VAL A 214 1.62 -0.61 1.63
C VAL A 214 2.80 -1.60 1.54
N ALA A 215 3.80 -1.49 2.42
CA ALA A 215 4.95 -2.41 2.40
C ALA A 215 4.61 -3.90 2.67
N LEU A 216 3.42 -4.17 3.23
CA LEU A 216 2.92 -5.52 3.51
C LEU A 216 2.07 -6.11 2.38
N THR A 217 1.93 -5.43 1.24
CA THR A 217 1.08 -5.88 0.13
C THR A 217 1.68 -7.19 -0.45
N PRO A 218 0.95 -8.33 -0.48
CA PRO A 218 1.53 -9.66 -0.72
C PRO A 218 2.19 -9.84 -2.10
N GLY A 219 3.41 -10.40 -2.14
CA GLY A 219 4.11 -10.71 -3.39
C GLY A 219 4.81 -9.53 -4.07
N ILE A 220 4.98 -8.39 -3.37
CA ILE A 220 5.71 -7.21 -3.88
C ILE A 220 7.16 -7.10 -3.40
N LEU A 221 7.62 -8.05 -2.60
CA LEU A 221 9.02 -8.15 -2.18
C LEU A 221 9.48 -9.56 -2.50
N THR A 222 10.58 -9.68 -3.25
CA THR A 222 11.15 -10.99 -3.58
C THR A 222 12.23 -11.39 -2.57
N LYS A 223 12.21 -12.65 -2.18
CA LYS A 223 13.26 -13.31 -1.39
C LYS A 223 14.22 -14.09 -2.28
N ARG A 224 13.94 -14.19 -3.58
CA ARG A 224 14.67 -15.02 -4.55
C ARG A 224 15.07 -14.24 -5.81
N PRO A 225 15.68 -13.05 -5.69
CA PRO A 225 16.03 -12.24 -6.86
C PRO A 225 16.99 -12.95 -7.82
N SER A 226 17.79 -13.90 -7.33
CA SER A 226 18.72 -14.70 -8.13
C SER A 226 18.03 -15.57 -9.18
N GLU A 227 16.80 -16.04 -8.96
CA GLU A 227 16.03 -16.82 -9.96
C GLU A 227 15.82 -15.99 -11.23
N THR A 228 15.41 -14.73 -11.06
CA THR A 228 15.16 -13.78 -12.15
C THR A 228 16.45 -13.27 -12.77
N SER A 229 17.44 -12.86 -11.97
CA SER A 229 18.68 -12.29 -12.52
C SER A 229 19.52 -13.32 -13.28
N THR A 230 19.61 -14.57 -12.81
CA THR A 230 20.30 -15.65 -13.55
C THR A 230 19.68 -15.88 -14.92
N HIS A 231 18.34 -15.83 -15.02
CA HIS A 231 17.66 -16.00 -16.29
C HIS A 231 18.01 -14.87 -17.28
N LEU A 232 17.97 -13.62 -16.83
CA LEU A 232 18.35 -12.47 -17.67
C LEU A 232 19.82 -12.53 -18.12
N VAL A 233 20.73 -12.88 -17.20
CA VAL A 233 22.16 -13.05 -17.49
C VAL A 233 22.36 -14.07 -18.61
N ASN A 234 21.64 -15.20 -18.56
CA ASN A 234 21.71 -16.22 -19.60
C ASN A 234 21.12 -15.74 -20.94
N LEU A 235 19.98 -15.05 -20.93
CA LEU A 235 19.36 -14.51 -22.15
C LEU A 235 20.29 -13.53 -22.89
N LEU A 236 21.08 -12.75 -22.15
CA LEU A 236 22.00 -11.75 -22.67
C LEU A 236 23.42 -12.29 -22.91
N ASN A 237 23.65 -13.60 -22.69
CA ASN A 237 24.98 -14.23 -22.76
C ASN A 237 26.04 -13.53 -21.88
N CYS A 238 25.63 -13.07 -20.71
CA CYS A 238 26.49 -12.41 -19.72
C CYS A 238 27.02 -13.35 -18.63
N THR A 239 26.81 -14.66 -18.76
CA THR A 239 27.24 -15.67 -17.78
C THR A 239 28.76 -15.60 -17.56
N ALA A 240 29.17 -15.59 -16.30
CA ALA A 240 30.57 -15.56 -15.89
C ALA A 240 30.80 -16.38 -14.61
N ASP A 241 32.06 -16.64 -14.25
CA ASP A 241 32.41 -17.35 -13.02
C ASP A 241 32.13 -16.51 -11.75
N ASP A 242 32.08 -15.19 -11.90
CA ASP A 242 31.89 -14.22 -10.83
C ASP A 242 30.72 -13.28 -11.13
N LYS A 243 29.79 -13.14 -10.19
CA LYS A 243 28.58 -12.32 -10.35
C LYS A 243 28.88 -10.85 -10.59
N LEU A 244 30.00 -10.33 -10.08
CA LEU A 244 30.39 -8.95 -10.39
C LEU A 244 30.72 -8.80 -11.88
N GLN A 245 31.36 -9.79 -12.51
CA GLN A 245 31.61 -9.80 -13.94
C GLN A 245 30.30 -9.91 -14.75
N GLU A 246 29.32 -10.69 -14.28
CA GLU A 246 27.98 -10.74 -14.89
C GLU A 246 27.32 -9.35 -14.89
N VAL A 247 27.39 -8.64 -13.75
CA VAL A 247 26.85 -7.28 -13.62
C VAL A 247 27.59 -6.29 -14.52
N GLU A 248 28.92 -6.37 -14.61
CA GLU A 248 29.70 -5.51 -15.53
C GLU A 248 29.35 -5.79 -17.00
N CYS A 249 29.09 -7.06 -17.36
CA CYS A 249 28.58 -7.40 -18.69
C CYS A 249 27.22 -6.72 -18.95
N LEU A 250 26.26 -6.83 -18.03
CA LEU A 250 24.94 -6.19 -18.15
C LEU A 250 25.02 -4.65 -18.26
N ARG A 251 26.01 -4.02 -17.63
CA ARG A 251 26.25 -2.56 -17.78
C ARG A 251 26.71 -2.18 -19.19
N SER A 252 27.34 -3.10 -19.91
CA SER A 252 27.80 -2.88 -21.29
C SER A 252 26.71 -3.12 -22.36
N VAL A 253 25.62 -3.80 -22.00
CA VAL A 253 24.50 -4.09 -22.90
C VAL A 253 23.78 -2.79 -23.31
N ASN A 254 23.26 -2.71 -24.53
CA ASN A 254 22.44 -1.57 -24.93
C ASN A 254 21.16 -1.48 -24.07
N ALA A 255 20.70 -0.28 -23.73
CA ALA A 255 19.54 -0.11 -22.85
C ALA A 255 18.24 -0.72 -23.44
N GLU A 256 18.05 -0.63 -24.76
CA GLU A 256 16.88 -1.20 -25.46
C GLU A 256 16.88 -2.73 -25.39
N ASP A 257 18.04 -3.35 -25.63
CA ASP A 257 18.21 -4.80 -25.53
C ASP A 257 17.98 -5.25 -24.08
N LEU A 258 18.62 -4.58 -23.11
CA LEU A 258 18.45 -4.90 -21.70
C LEU A 258 16.98 -4.82 -21.28
N LEU A 259 16.26 -3.78 -21.68
CA LEU A 259 14.83 -3.65 -21.40
C LEU A 259 14.02 -4.76 -22.08
N THR A 260 14.30 -5.04 -23.36
CA THR A 260 13.58 -6.06 -24.14
C THR A 260 13.70 -7.44 -23.52
N TYR A 261 14.92 -7.88 -23.19
CA TYR A 261 15.13 -9.17 -22.54
C TYR A 261 14.64 -9.20 -21.09
N ALA A 262 14.71 -8.08 -20.37
CA ALA A 262 14.15 -7.96 -19.03
C ALA A 262 12.63 -8.13 -18.99
N LEU A 263 11.91 -7.69 -20.03
CA LEU A 263 10.46 -7.89 -20.15
C LEU A 263 10.06 -9.33 -20.51
N GLN A 264 10.99 -10.11 -21.08
CA GLN A 264 10.79 -11.53 -21.37
C GLN A 264 11.17 -12.44 -20.19
N THR A 265 11.89 -11.89 -19.21
CA THR A 265 12.36 -12.62 -18.04
C THR A 265 11.19 -12.96 -17.11
N PRO A 266 11.01 -14.23 -16.71
CA PRO A 266 9.94 -14.63 -15.80
C PRO A 266 10.20 -14.10 -14.37
N PRO A 267 9.13 -13.82 -13.61
CA PRO A 267 9.27 -13.49 -12.20
C PRO A 267 9.79 -14.67 -11.39
N ALA A 268 10.42 -14.35 -10.25
CA ALA A 268 10.76 -15.35 -9.25
C ALA A 268 9.50 -16.05 -8.73
N SER A 269 9.66 -17.28 -8.25
CA SER A 269 8.56 -18.15 -7.80
C SER A 269 7.69 -17.56 -6.67
N ASP A 270 8.21 -16.61 -5.90
CA ASP A 270 7.54 -15.92 -4.79
C ASP A 270 6.96 -14.53 -5.15
N SER A 271 7.02 -14.15 -6.42
CA SER A 271 6.87 -12.77 -6.85
C SER A 271 5.73 -12.58 -7.84
N ILE A 272 4.94 -11.52 -7.66
CA ILE A 272 3.83 -11.19 -8.58
C ILE A 272 4.29 -10.44 -9.83
N TYR A 273 5.47 -9.81 -9.77
CA TYR A 273 6.13 -9.11 -10.87
C TYR A 273 7.60 -9.49 -10.95
N THR A 274 8.23 -9.25 -12.10
CA THR A 274 9.60 -9.70 -12.38
C THR A 274 10.65 -8.95 -11.56
N TRP A 275 10.59 -7.62 -11.55
CA TRP A 275 11.63 -6.79 -10.94
C TRP A 275 11.07 -6.06 -9.71
N LEU A 276 11.38 -6.57 -8.52
CA LEU A 276 10.79 -6.10 -7.26
C LEU A 276 11.83 -5.70 -6.22
N PRO A 277 11.46 -4.90 -5.22
CA PRO A 277 12.26 -4.69 -4.02
C PRO A 277 12.70 -5.99 -3.33
N VAL A 278 13.83 -5.92 -2.64
CA VAL A 278 14.44 -7.03 -1.88
C VAL A 278 14.84 -6.58 -0.47
N VAL A 279 15.04 -7.52 0.45
CA VAL A 279 15.75 -7.24 1.69
C VAL A 279 17.25 -7.25 1.38
N ASP A 280 17.87 -6.07 1.32
CA ASP A 280 19.25 -5.87 0.89
C ASP A 280 20.25 -5.70 2.04
N GLY A 281 19.75 -5.62 3.28
CA GLY A 281 20.53 -5.40 4.49
C GLY A 281 20.98 -3.94 4.69
N THR A 282 20.63 -3.04 3.76
CA THR A 282 21.04 -1.62 3.81
C THR A 282 19.83 -0.70 3.79
N PHE A 283 19.04 -0.71 2.70
CA PHE A 283 17.80 0.05 2.64
C PHE A 283 16.70 -0.60 3.48
N LEU A 284 16.48 -1.91 3.30
CA LEU A 284 15.67 -2.75 4.18
C LEU A 284 16.59 -3.71 4.93
N THR A 285 16.70 -3.52 6.24
CA THR A 285 17.57 -4.35 7.10
C THR A 285 16.95 -5.70 7.47
N ASP A 286 15.64 -5.85 7.31
CA ASP A 286 14.87 -7.08 7.57
C ASP A 286 13.56 -7.03 6.75
N THR A 287 12.73 -8.06 6.83
CA THR A 287 11.42 -8.07 6.18
C THR A 287 10.50 -6.98 6.74
N PRO A 288 9.59 -6.42 5.94
CA PRO A 288 8.63 -5.43 6.40
C PRO A 288 7.84 -5.85 7.65
N GLU A 289 7.47 -7.14 7.75
CA GLU A 289 6.77 -7.69 8.90
C GLU A 289 7.62 -7.59 10.18
N ASN A 290 8.90 -7.95 10.10
CA ASN A 290 9.82 -7.91 11.24
C ASN A 290 10.10 -6.47 11.66
N LEU A 291 10.34 -5.57 10.70
CA LEU A 291 10.56 -4.15 10.96
C LEU A 291 9.36 -3.51 11.65
N LEU A 292 8.14 -3.81 11.20
CA LEU A 292 6.90 -3.35 11.84
C LEU A 292 6.72 -3.92 13.27
N ARG A 293 7.02 -5.21 13.48
CA ARG A 293 6.89 -5.85 14.80
C ARG A 293 7.95 -5.40 15.80
N SER A 294 9.13 -5.01 15.34
CA SER A 294 10.22 -4.54 16.21
C SER A 294 9.86 -3.26 16.98
N GLY A 295 8.87 -2.50 16.50
CA GLY A 295 8.49 -1.21 17.07
C GLY A 295 9.53 -0.10 16.89
N ALA A 296 10.61 -0.34 16.12
CA ALA A 296 11.71 0.62 15.92
C ALA A 296 11.37 1.78 14.95
N LEU A 297 10.09 1.96 14.62
CA LEU A 297 9.65 3.01 13.69
C LEU A 297 9.65 4.37 14.37
N LYS A 298 10.18 5.38 13.66
CA LYS A 298 10.03 6.77 14.09
C LYS A 298 8.56 7.17 14.01
N ASN A 299 8.06 7.81 15.06
CA ASN A 299 6.73 8.38 15.07
C ASN A 299 6.58 9.39 13.93
N ARG A 300 5.58 9.16 13.07
CA ARG A 300 5.23 9.95 11.90
C ARG A 300 3.72 9.88 11.73
N ASP A 301 3.09 10.99 11.34
CA ASP A 301 1.68 10.98 10.98
C ASP A 301 1.50 10.17 9.69
N TYR A 302 0.47 9.35 9.62
CA TYR A 302 0.22 8.43 8.52
C TYR A 302 -1.23 8.46 8.05
N LEU A 303 -1.45 8.81 6.79
CA LEU A 303 -2.74 8.67 6.13
C LEU A 303 -2.66 7.50 5.17
N VAL A 304 -3.62 6.59 5.24
CA VAL A 304 -3.63 5.37 4.44
C VAL A 304 -5.05 5.04 3.97
N GLY A 305 -5.21 4.30 2.89
CA GLY A 305 -6.54 3.88 2.48
C GLY A 305 -6.59 3.16 1.15
N ASN A 306 -7.80 2.79 0.74
CA ASN A 306 -8.06 1.98 -0.45
C ASN A 306 -9.27 2.52 -1.23
N VAL A 307 -9.43 2.04 -2.46
CA VAL A 307 -10.66 2.19 -3.24
C VAL A 307 -11.54 0.94 -3.09
N ASN A 308 -12.83 1.02 -3.44
CA ASN A 308 -13.75 -0.13 -3.30
C ASN A 308 -13.68 -1.17 -4.42
N SER A 309 -12.89 -0.96 -5.47
CA SER A 309 -12.67 -1.99 -6.50
C SER A 309 -11.20 -2.12 -6.86
N GLU A 310 -10.35 -2.28 -5.84
CA GLU A 310 -8.91 -2.52 -6.01
C GLU A 310 -8.61 -3.66 -6.99
N GLY A 311 -9.44 -4.72 -6.99
CA GLY A 311 -9.21 -5.88 -7.84
C GLY A 311 -9.40 -5.65 -9.34
N SER A 312 -9.94 -4.49 -9.74
CA SER A 312 -9.98 -4.04 -11.13
C SER A 312 -8.59 -3.97 -11.79
N VAL A 313 -7.52 -3.87 -10.99
CA VAL A 313 -6.12 -3.90 -11.46
C VAL A 313 -5.73 -5.24 -12.10
N SER A 314 -6.47 -6.32 -11.82
CA SER A 314 -6.26 -7.63 -12.45
C SER A 314 -6.48 -7.61 -13.97
N GLY A 315 -7.22 -6.62 -14.47
CA GLY A 315 -7.47 -6.39 -15.88
C GLY A 315 -8.78 -6.97 -16.38
N THR A 316 -9.44 -6.25 -17.30
CA THR A 316 -10.80 -6.57 -17.80
C THR A 316 -10.94 -7.96 -18.40
N ALA A 317 -9.93 -8.42 -19.14
CA ALA A 317 -9.95 -9.76 -19.71
C ALA A 317 -9.91 -10.86 -18.63
N VAL A 318 -9.19 -10.63 -17.53
CA VAL A 318 -9.01 -11.61 -16.45
C VAL A 318 -10.31 -11.80 -15.69
N TYR A 319 -10.89 -10.73 -15.15
CA TYR A 319 -12.10 -10.88 -14.34
C TYR A 319 -13.33 -11.25 -15.18
N ARG A 320 -13.44 -10.81 -16.44
CA ARG A 320 -14.54 -11.25 -17.33
C ARG A 320 -14.46 -12.73 -17.72
N ALA A 321 -13.28 -13.35 -17.64
CA ALA A 321 -13.12 -14.78 -17.88
C ALA A 321 -13.59 -15.63 -16.68
N VAL A 322 -13.87 -15.02 -15.52
CA VAL A 322 -14.34 -15.72 -14.32
C VAL A 322 -15.86 -15.95 -14.42
N THR A 323 -16.26 -16.88 -15.28
CA THR A 323 -17.67 -17.18 -15.59
C THR A 323 -18.25 -18.37 -14.82
N SER A 324 -17.44 -19.07 -14.03
CA SER A 324 -17.84 -20.21 -13.21
C SER A 324 -17.02 -20.28 -11.91
N VAL A 325 -17.48 -21.04 -10.92
CA VAL A 325 -16.71 -21.28 -9.69
C VAL A 325 -15.37 -21.93 -10.01
N ASP A 326 -15.30 -22.83 -11.00
CA ASP A 326 -14.03 -23.44 -11.43
C ASP A 326 -13.09 -22.40 -12.06
N ALA A 327 -13.62 -21.46 -12.85
CA ALA A 327 -12.84 -20.36 -13.39
C ALA A 327 -12.33 -19.43 -12.28
N PHE A 328 -13.16 -19.15 -11.25
CA PHE A 328 -12.76 -18.40 -10.06
C PHE A 328 -11.61 -19.10 -9.34
N VAL A 329 -11.78 -20.39 -9.02
CA VAL A 329 -10.79 -21.22 -8.31
C VAL A 329 -9.48 -21.29 -9.08
N THR A 330 -9.54 -21.52 -10.40
CA THR A 330 -8.36 -21.59 -11.26
C THR A 330 -7.60 -20.27 -11.27
N THR A 331 -8.32 -19.16 -11.43
CA THR A 331 -7.73 -17.82 -11.49
C THR A 331 -7.18 -17.39 -10.12
N ALA A 332 -7.88 -17.68 -9.02
CA ALA A 332 -7.44 -17.42 -7.65
C ALA A 332 -6.19 -18.25 -7.30
N ARG A 333 -6.18 -19.56 -7.63
CA ARG A 333 -5.02 -20.45 -7.42
C ARG A 333 -3.76 -19.88 -8.06
N SER A 334 -3.85 -19.40 -9.31
CA SER A 334 -2.71 -18.80 -10.01
C SER A 334 -2.13 -17.57 -9.31
N LYS A 335 -2.94 -16.80 -8.58
CA LYS A 335 -2.47 -15.62 -7.85
C LYS A 335 -1.94 -15.98 -6.48
N LEU A 336 -2.63 -16.87 -5.78
CA LEU A 336 -2.30 -17.30 -4.41
C LEU A 336 -1.04 -18.18 -4.36
N SER A 337 -0.68 -18.89 -5.43
CA SER A 337 0.50 -19.77 -5.47
C SER A 337 1.82 -19.07 -5.13
N THR A 338 1.95 -17.79 -5.48
CA THR A 338 3.16 -16.99 -5.19
C THR A 338 3.30 -16.67 -3.70
N THR A 339 2.17 -16.50 -3.00
CA THR A 339 2.14 -16.05 -1.60
C THR A 339 2.02 -17.21 -0.62
N PHE A 340 1.33 -18.28 -1.02
CA PHE A 340 1.05 -19.44 -0.18
C PHE A 340 1.47 -20.76 -0.86
N PRO A 341 2.73 -20.90 -1.30
CA PRO A 341 3.16 -22.09 -2.04
C PRO A 341 2.99 -23.38 -1.24
N ASP A 342 3.24 -23.34 0.08
CA ASP A 342 3.26 -24.53 0.94
C ASP A 342 1.87 -25.03 1.36
N ASN A 343 0.84 -24.17 1.26
CA ASN A 343 -0.53 -24.48 1.69
C ASN A 343 -1.60 -24.09 0.66
N LEU A 344 -1.20 -24.03 -0.61
CA LEU A 344 -2.00 -23.46 -1.68
C LEU A 344 -3.42 -24.03 -1.75
N GLU A 345 -3.57 -25.35 -1.72
CA GLU A 345 -4.89 -25.98 -1.90
C GLU A 345 -5.84 -25.70 -0.72
N ASN A 346 -5.33 -25.67 0.52
CA ASN A 346 -6.14 -25.31 1.69
C ASN A 346 -6.58 -23.83 1.63
N VAL A 347 -5.68 -22.94 1.19
CA VAL A 347 -5.98 -21.51 1.03
C VAL A 347 -6.98 -21.29 -0.10
N VAL A 348 -6.84 -22.01 -1.23
CA VAL A 348 -7.75 -21.94 -2.37
C VAL A 348 -9.14 -22.44 -1.99
N GLU A 349 -9.25 -23.55 -1.26
CA GLU A 349 -10.56 -24.07 -0.82
C GLU A 349 -11.21 -23.12 0.19
N ALA A 350 -10.45 -22.56 1.14
CA ALA A 350 -10.95 -21.55 2.06
C ALA A 350 -11.42 -20.28 1.33
N THR A 351 -10.69 -19.86 0.29
CA THR A 351 -11.05 -18.71 -0.55
C THR A 351 -12.32 -18.99 -1.36
N LYS A 352 -12.42 -20.17 -1.97
CA LYS A 352 -13.64 -20.61 -2.65
C LYS A 352 -14.84 -20.58 -1.71
N TYR A 353 -14.70 -21.08 -0.48
CA TYR A 353 -15.77 -20.98 0.51
C TYR A 353 -16.12 -19.52 0.82
N ALA A 354 -15.13 -18.68 1.11
CA ALA A 354 -15.37 -17.27 1.47
C ALA A 354 -16.11 -16.46 0.39
N TYR A 355 -15.84 -16.72 -0.90
CA TYR A 355 -16.39 -15.92 -2.01
C TYR A 355 -17.43 -16.63 -2.87
N CYS A 356 -17.62 -17.95 -2.73
CA CYS A 356 -18.51 -18.73 -3.60
C CYS A 356 -19.48 -19.68 -2.85
N TYR A 357 -19.58 -19.65 -1.51
CA TYR A 357 -20.38 -20.63 -0.75
C TYR A 357 -21.88 -20.66 -1.08
N ASP A 358 -22.46 -19.56 -1.56
CA ASP A 358 -23.89 -19.38 -1.82
C ASP A 358 -24.25 -19.49 -3.30
N VAL A 359 -23.27 -19.76 -4.18
CA VAL A 359 -23.45 -19.80 -5.63
C VAL A 359 -24.42 -20.90 -6.06
N ASP A 360 -24.43 -22.02 -5.34
CA ASP A 360 -25.32 -23.16 -5.64
C ASP A 360 -26.78 -22.91 -5.19
N ASN A 361 -27.05 -21.83 -4.43
CA ASN A 361 -28.36 -21.54 -3.83
C ASN A 361 -29.17 -20.46 -4.57
N ASN A 362 -28.65 -19.80 -5.62
CA ASN A 362 -29.40 -18.84 -6.44
C ASN A 362 -28.77 -18.54 -7.82
N VAL A 363 -29.63 -18.14 -8.77
CA VAL A 363 -29.37 -17.78 -10.18
C VAL A 363 -28.14 -16.88 -10.37
N ASN A 364 -27.13 -17.40 -11.08
CA ASN A 364 -26.00 -16.69 -11.71
C ASN A 364 -25.43 -15.50 -10.91
N PRO A 365 -24.73 -15.73 -9.78
CA PRO A 365 -24.02 -14.67 -9.07
C PRO A 365 -22.97 -14.04 -10.00
N ASN A 366 -22.80 -12.72 -9.92
CA ASN A 366 -21.79 -12.00 -10.70
C ASN A 366 -20.37 -12.40 -10.22
N LEU A 367 -19.90 -13.54 -10.70
CA LEU A 367 -18.59 -14.12 -10.39
C LEU A 367 -17.40 -13.21 -10.79
N PRO A 368 -17.47 -12.45 -11.91
CA PRO A 368 -16.49 -11.41 -12.18
C PRO A 368 -16.35 -10.38 -11.06
N ALA A 369 -17.47 -9.90 -10.50
CA ALA A 369 -17.45 -8.97 -9.37
C ALA A 369 -16.83 -9.59 -8.12
N ARG A 370 -17.23 -10.82 -7.78
CA ARG A 370 -16.67 -11.56 -6.63
C ARG A 370 -15.16 -11.80 -6.76
N TYR A 371 -14.66 -12.02 -7.97
CA TYR A 371 -13.23 -12.11 -8.22
C TYR A 371 -12.51 -10.77 -8.00
N VAL A 372 -13.12 -9.66 -8.43
CA VAL A 372 -12.60 -8.31 -8.16
C VAL A 372 -12.54 -8.03 -6.66
N ASP A 373 -13.56 -8.41 -5.91
CA ASP A 373 -13.57 -8.29 -4.44
C ASP A 373 -12.45 -9.13 -3.82
N PHE A 374 -12.40 -10.43 -4.15
CA PHE A 374 -11.35 -11.35 -3.72
C PHE A 374 -9.94 -10.77 -3.95
N TYR A 375 -9.64 -10.40 -5.20
CA TYR A 375 -8.30 -9.99 -5.57
C TYR A 375 -7.94 -8.66 -4.90
N GLY A 376 -8.89 -7.73 -4.82
CA GLY A 376 -8.69 -6.43 -4.16
C GLY A 376 -8.45 -6.55 -2.66
N GLU A 377 -9.25 -7.36 -1.98
CA GLU A 377 -9.20 -7.55 -0.54
C GLU A 377 -7.94 -8.31 -0.10
N TRP A 378 -7.61 -9.40 -0.78
CA TRP A 378 -6.40 -10.18 -0.51
C TRP A 378 -5.13 -9.35 -0.77
N ARG A 379 -5.04 -8.74 -1.95
CA ARG A 379 -3.81 -8.07 -2.37
C ARG A 379 -3.64 -6.75 -1.64
N PHE A 380 -4.68 -5.92 -1.52
CA PHE A 380 -4.52 -4.53 -1.09
C PHE A 380 -5.17 -4.25 0.27
N VAL A 381 -6.47 -4.47 0.41
CA VAL A 381 -7.22 -3.95 1.57
C VAL A 381 -6.77 -4.61 2.88
N ALA A 382 -6.60 -5.94 2.90
CA ALA A 382 -6.20 -6.68 4.11
C ALA A 382 -4.85 -6.20 4.68
N SER A 383 -3.84 -6.08 3.81
CA SER A 383 -2.51 -5.59 4.20
C SER A 383 -2.54 -4.12 4.67
N THR A 384 -3.41 -3.31 4.06
CA THR A 384 -3.56 -1.90 4.41
C THR A 384 -4.22 -1.72 5.77
N VAL A 385 -5.31 -2.45 6.05
CA VAL A 385 -5.97 -2.47 7.37
C VAL A 385 -5.02 -3.00 8.45
N LEU A 386 -4.28 -4.09 8.17
CA LEU A 386 -3.28 -4.61 9.11
C LEU A 386 -2.18 -3.58 9.41
N THR A 387 -1.73 -2.86 8.39
CA THR A 387 -0.72 -1.80 8.56
C THR A 387 -1.28 -0.66 9.43
N ALA A 388 -2.50 -0.19 9.17
CA ALA A 388 -3.15 0.84 10.00
C ALA A 388 -3.30 0.40 11.46
N ASP A 389 -3.71 -0.85 11.70
CA ASP A 389 -3.80 -1.46 13.03
C ASP A 389 -2.43 -1.44 13.77
N ILE A 390 -1.34 -1.76 13.07
CA ILE A 390 0.01 -1.78 13.66
C ILE A 390 0.47 -0.35 13.99
N TYR A 391 0.39 0.57 13.03
CA TYR A 391 0.83 1.96 13.24
C TYR A 391 0.05 2.65 14.37
N ALA A 392 -1.27 2.44 14.44
CA ALA A 392 -2.08 2.99 15.51
C ALA A 392 -1.72 2.41 16.89
N LYS A 393 -1.43 1.10 16.98
CA LYS A 393 -0.96 0.45 18.23
C LYS A 393 0.39 0.97 18.70
N LEU A 394 1.27 1.31 17.76
CA LEU A 394 2.57 1.93 18.03
C LEU A 394 2.44 3.42 18.41
N GLY A 395 1.23 3.98 18.46
CA GLY A 395 0.95 5.35 18.90
C GLY A 395 1.04 6.41 17.81
N HIS A 396 1.23 6.01 16.54
CA HIS A 396 1.30 6.93 15.41
C HIS A 396 -0.06 7.62 15.20
N ASN A 397 -0.05 8.88 14.77
CA ASN A 397 -1.27 9.54 14.33
C ASN A 397 -1.68 8.94 12.98
N THR A 398 -2.78 8.20 12.95
CA THR A 398 -3.15 7.39 11.78
C THR A 398 -4.57 7.74 11.35
N TYR A 399 -4.81 7.88 10.05
CA TYR A 399 -6.14 8.09 9.46
C TYR A 399 -6.34 7.11 8.31
N TYR A 400 -7.56 6.59 8.19
CA TYR A 400 -7.91 5.63 7.15
C TYR A 400 -9.04 6.17 6.27
N PHE A 401 -8.89 6.14 4.94
CA PHE A 401 -9.98 6.42 4.00
C PHE A 401 -10.39 5.19 3.20
N TYR A 402 -11.65 5.18 2.77
CA TYR A 402 -12.15 4.24 1.79
C TYR A 402 -12.90 5.00 0.70
N PHE A 403 -12.38 5.01 -0.52
CA PHE A 403 -12.97 5.78 -1.61
C PHE A 403 -13.91 4.90 -2.45
N THR A 404 -15.18 5.29 -2.50
CA THR A 404 -16.27 4.43 -3.03
C THR A 404 -16.91 4.95 -4.31
N HIS A 405 -16.66 6.22 -4.66
CA HIS A 405 -17.33 6.89 -5.77
C HIS A 405 -16.85 6.38 -7.14
N ARG A 406 -17.78 5.86 -7.94
CA ARG A 406 -17.51 5.52 -9.34
C ARG A 406 -17.54 6.80 -10.19
N PRO A 407 -16.47 7.14 -10.91
CA PRO A 407 -16.47 8.31 -11.79
C PRO A 407 -17.58 8.25 -12.85
N SER A 408 -18.28 9.36 -13.09
CA SER A 408 -19.38 9.48 -14.06
C SER A 408 -18.95 9.12 -15.49
N TYR A 409 -17.67 9.34 -15.80
CA TYR A 409 -17.04 9.01 -17.08
C TYR A 409 -16.47 7.59 -17.15
N SER A 410 -16.68 6.75 -16.14
CA SER A 410 -16.14 5.38 -16.13
C SER A 410 -16.80 4.52 -17.20
N ALA A 411 -15.98 4.00 -18.13
CA ALA A 411 -16.39 3.06 -19.18
C ALA A 411 -16.21 1.58 -18.78
N ARG A 412 -16.01 1.30 -17.49
CA ARG A 412 -15.80 -0.06 -16.96
C ARG A 412 -17.13 -0.78 -16.78
N ASP A 413 -17.11 -2.09 -16.55
CA ASP A 413 -18.32 -2.84 -16.21
C ASP A 413 -19.03 -2.24 -14.98
N ASP A 414 -20.36 -2.33 -14.94
CA ASP A 414 -21.20 -1.66 -13.94
C ASP A 414 -20.92 -2.11 -12.50
N PHE A 415 -20.41 -3.33 -12.32
CA PHE A 415 -20.04 -3.86 -11.00
C PHE A 415 -18.68 -3.35 -10.50
N ILE A 416 -17.93 -2.61 -11.32
CA ILE A 416 -16.71 -1.94 -10.87
C ILE A 416 -17.10 -0.60 -10.26
N GLY A 417 -16.80 -0.39 -8.98
CA GLY A 417 -16.94 0.90 -8.31
C GLY A 417 -15.85 1.88 -8.75
N CYS A 418 -15.12 2.44 -7.80
CA CYS A 418 -13.86 3.13 -8.08
C CYS A 418 -12.77 2.10 -8.37
N ALA A 419 -12.24 2.10 -9.59
CA ALA A 419 -11.15 1.22 -9.95
C ALA A 419 -9.82 1.67 -9.33
N HIS A 420 -8.87 0.74 -9.26
CA HIS A 420 -7.54 0.97 -8.70
C HIS A 420 -6.85 2.17 -9.38
N GLY A 421 -6.60 3.23 -8.61
CA GLY A 421 -5.93 4.43 -9.06
C GLY A 421 -6.83 5.47 -9.73
N GLU A 422 -8.15 5.35 -9.69
CA GLU A 422 -9.07 6.40 -10.17
C GLU A 422 -9.23 7.54 -9.17
N GLU A 423 -9.02 7.30 -7.87
CA GLU A 423 -9.09 8.30 -6.80
C GLU A 423 -8.09 9.46 -6.99
N LYS A 424 -6.96 9.19 -7.65
CA LYS A 424 -5.95 10.22 -7.95
C LYS A 424 -6.49 11.36 -8.80
N PHE A 425 -7.48 11.10 -9.67
CA PHE A 425 -8.04 12.16 -10.53
C PHE A 425 -8.87 13.14 -9.71
N PHE A 426 -9.51 12.68 -8.64
CA PHE A 426 -10.20 13.55 -7.69
C PHE A 426 -9.20 14.27 -6.78
N LEU A 427 -8.15 13.58 -6.32
CA LEU A 427 -7.14 14.15 -5.43
C LEU A 427 -6.27 15.24 -6.11
N PHE A 428 -6.00 15.14 -7.41
CA PHE A 428 -5.12 16.09 -8.11
C PHE A 428 -5.87 17.03 -9.06
N GLY A 429 -7.20 17.06 -8.96
CA GLY A 429 -8.06 17.93 -9.76
C GLY A 429 -8.55 17.27 -11.05
N LEU A 430 -9.86 17.34 -11.25
CA LEU A 430 -10.52 16.82 -12.44
C LEU A 430 -10.28 17.75 -13.64
N THR A 431 -9.90 17.17 -14.78
CA THR A 431 -9.53 17.91 -16.01
C THR A 431 -10.52 17.71 -17.15
N ARG A 432 -11.70 17.15 -16.86
CA ARG A 432 -12.73 16.79 -17.84
C ARG A 432 -14.10 17.19 -17.32
N ASP A 433 -15.09 17.16 -18.21
CA ASP A 433 -16.48 17.42 -17.85
C ASP A 433 -16.97 16.30 -16.91
N VAL A 434 -17.45 16.71 -15.74
CA VAL A 434 -17.90 15.88 -14.62
C VAL A 434 -19.13 16.54 -13.98
N THR A 435 -19.78 15.86 -13.05
CA THR A 435 -20.91 16.46 -12.32
C THR A 435 -20.44 17.48 -11.28
N ASP A 436 -21.34 18.37 -10.85
CA ASP A 436 -21.05 19.34 -9.78
C ASP A 436 -20.67 18.61 -8.47
N ASP A 437 -21.38 17.53 -8.13
CA ASP A 437 -21.07 16.67 -6.98
C ASP A 437 -19.64 16.08 -7.06
N GLU A 438 -19.16 15.74 -8.26
CA GLU A 438 -17.78 15.24 -8.46
C GLU A 438 -16.73 16.33 -8.31
N MET A 439 -17.03 17.55 -8.76
CA MET A 439 -16.17 18.72 -8.53
C MET A 439 -16.09 19.06 -7.04
N GLU A 440 -17.21 18.97 -6.32
CA GLU A 440 -17.24 19.14 -4.87
C GLU A 440 -16.43 18.05 -4.16
N LEU A 441 -16.61 16.77 -4.54
CA LEU A 441 -15.81 15.66 -4.00
C LEU A 441 -14.31 15.86 -4.25
N SER A 442 -13.92 16.27 -5.46
CA SER A 442 -12.52 16.58 -5.77
C SER A 442 -11.96 17.70 -4.88
N THR A 443 -12.74 18.77 -4.68
CA THR A 443 -12.36 19.87 -3.80
C THR A 443 -12.20 19.40 -2.35
N ASN A 444 -13.16 18.62 -1.84
CA ASN A 444 -13.12 18.07 -0.48
C ASN A 444 -11.90 17.16 -0.28
N MET A 445 -11.59 16.29 -1.24
CA MET A 445 -10.40 15.44 -1.19
C MET A 445 -9.11 16.24 -1.19
N MET A 446 -8.99 17.25 -2.07
CA MET A 446 -7.83 18.15 -2.08
C MET A 446 -7.66 18.82 -0.72
N THR A 447 -8.74 19.31 -0.11
CA THR A 447 -8.73 19.95 1.22
C THR A 447 -8.29 18.99 2.32
N TYR A 448 -8.88 17.79 2.43
CA TYR A 448 -8.48 16.81 3.46
C TYR A 448 -7.01 16.44 3.38
N PHE A 449 -6.53 16.13 2.17
CA PHE A 449 -5.13 15.71 1.98
C PHE A 449 -4.16 16.88 2.16
N ALA A 450 -4.51 18.09 1.72
CA ALA A 450 -3.70 19.28 1.96
C ALA A 450 -3.64 19.64 3.45
N ASN A 451 -4.76 19.57 4.17
CA ASN A 451 -4.84 19.73 5.62
C ASN A 451 -3.87 18.77 6.32
N PHE A 452 -3.90 17.48 5.96
CA PHE A 452 -2.98 16.50 6.49
C PHE A 452 -1.50 16.84 6.17
N VAL A 453 -1.20 17.25 4.95
CA VAL A 453 0.16 17.69 4.57
C VAL A 453 0.60 18.94 5.35
N ARG A 454 -0.32 19.82 5.74
CA ARG A 454 -0.03 21.03 6.51
C ARG A 454 0.13 20.74 8.00
N SER A 455 -0.84 20.07 8.62
CA SER A 455 -0.96 19.96 10.08
C SER A 455 -0.70 18.56 10.63
N GLY A 456 -0.86 17.50 9.82
CA GLY A 456 -0.89 16.11 10.28
C GLY A 456 -2.29 15.64 10.70
N ASP A 457 -3.28 16.52 10.58
CA ASP A 457 -4.69 16.24 10.83
C ASP A 457 -5.49 16.64 9.58
N PRO A 458 -6.20 15.71 8.92
CA PRO A 458 -6.98 16.04 7.72
C PRO A 458 -8.13 17.03 7.99
N ASN A 459 -8.47 17.31 9.25
CA ASN A 459 -9.54 18.23 9.63
C ASN A 459 -9.10 19.70 9.75
N TYR A 460 -7.79 19.98 9.70
CA TYR A 460 -7.24 21.32 9.94
C TYR A 460 -6.09 21.67 8.99
N PRO A 461 -5.94 22.95 8.60
CA PRO A 461 -6.65 24.12 9.13
C PRO A 461 -7.93 24.52 8.38
N ASP A 462 -8.12 24.04 7.15
CA ASP A 462 -9.25 24.47 6.31
C ASP A 462 -10.50 23.63 6.62
N PRO A 463 -11.72 24.20 6.55
CA PRO A 463 -12.94 23.49 6.90
C PRO A 463 -13.20 22.31 5.95
N VAL A 464 -13.74 21.24 6.53
CA VAL A 464 -14.07 19.99 5.82
C VAL A 464 -15.54 19.61 6.08
N PRO A 465 -16.20 18.90 5.15
CA PRO A 465 -17.64 18.63 5.26
C PRO A 465 -17.99 17.70 6.44
N VAL A 466 -17.09 16.77 6.76
CA VAL A 466 -17.26 15.76 7.82
C VAL A 466 -15.95 15.62 8.58
N GLU A 467 -16.00 15.54 9.90
CA GLU A 467 -14.81 15.27 10.70
C GLU A 467 -14.29 13.85 10.40
N TRP A 468 -13.04 13.75 9.99
CA TRP A 468 -12.32 12.51 9.78
C TRP A 468 -11.72 12.03 11.10
N PRO A 469 -12.27 10.98 11.72
CA PRO A 469 -11.75 10.50 13.00
C PRO A 469 -10.37 9.88 12.86
N ARG A 470 -9.56 10.05 13.90
CA ARG A 470 -8.29 9.34 14.03
C ARG A 470 -8.53 7.83 14.13
N TYR A 471 -7.83 7.06 13.30
CA TYR A 471 -7.82 5.61 13.34
C TYR A 471 -7.21 5.11 14.65
N ASN A 472 -7.85 4.10 15.24
CA ASN A 472 -7.32 3.37 16.38
C ASN A 472 -7.66 1.88 16.22
N SER A 473 -6.85 1.00 16.80
CA SER A 473 -6.99 -0.45 16.59
C SER A 473 -8.18 -1.09 17.31
N THR A 474 -8.95 -0.31 18.09
CA THR A 474 -10.11 -0.81 18.84
C THR A 474 -11.40 -0.60 18.04
N ASN A 475 -11.65 0.64 17.63
CA ASN A 475 -12.87 1.03 16.90
C ASN A 475 -12.65 1.06 15.39
N ARG A 476 -11.40 1.07 14.92
CA ARG A 476 -11.00 1.12 13.49
C ARG A 476 -11.85 2.07 12.64
N PRO A 477 -12.02 3.33 13.05
CA PRO A 477 -12.86 4.24 12.31
C PRO A 477 -12.18 4.66 11.01
N TYR A 478 -12.95 4.82 9.95
CA TYR A 478 -12.48 5.31 8.66
C TYR A 478 -13.49 6.30 8.07
N LEU A 479 -13.00 7.14 7.16
CA LEU A 479 -13.84 8.03 6.39
C LEU A 479 -14.11 7.44 5.00
N GLU A 480 -15.36 7.21 4.68
CA GLU A 480 -15.80 6.91 3.33
C GLU A 480 -15.84 8.18 2.48
N LEU A 481 -14.98 8.25 1.47
CA LEU A 481 -14.92 9.37 0.53
C LEU A 481 -15.83 9.09 -0.67
N GLY A 482 -16.89 9.89 -0.79
CA GLY A 482 -17.86 9.84 -1.89
C GLY A 482 -18.64 11.15 -1.99
N VAL A 483 -19.53 11.27 -2.97
CA VAL A 483 -20.36 12.49 -3.14
C VAL A 483 -21.34 12.68 -1.99
N ASN A 484 -21.76 13.92 -1.73
CA ASN A 484 -22.78 14.27 -0.72
C ASN A 484 -22.47 13.75 0.70
N MET A 485 -21.23 13.99 1.17
CA MET A 485 -20.75 13.48 2.46
C MET A 485 -21.53 14.02 3.66
N THR A 486 -21.85 13.13 4.60
CA THR A 486 -22.48 13.44 5.90
C THR A 486 -21.75 12.69 7.02
N SER A 487 -22.17 12.89 8.28
CA SER A 487 -21.63 12.10 9.40
C SER A 487 -21.79 10.58 9.22
N GLY A 488 -22.70 10.12 8.35
CA GLY A 488 -22.86 8.70 8.00
C GLY A 488 -21.69 8.10 7.21
N ASN A 489 -20.83 8.94 6.62
CA ASN A 489 -19.62 8.51 5.92
C ASN A 489 -18.50 8.11 6.90
N VAL A 490 -18.64 8.39 8.20
CA VAL A 490 -17.74 7.88 9.22
C VAL A 490 -18.23 6.50 9.64
N GLN A 491 -17.46 5.48 9.27
CA GLN A 491 -17.78 4.08 9.52
C GLN A 491 -16.66 3.40 10.31
N THR A 492 -16.90 2.16 10.75
CA THR A 492 -15.94 1.36 11.53
C THR A 492 -15.78 -0.03 10.93
N ASP A 493 -14.64 -0.67 11.21
CA ASP A 493 -14.37 -2.07 10.85
C ASP A 493 -14.65 -2.40 9.37
N LEU A 494 -13.95 -1.67 8.47
CA LEU A 494 -14.01 -1.86 7.03
C LEU A 494 -13.90 -3.35 6.65
N LEU A 495 -14.92 -3.87 5.94
CA LEU A 495 -14.97 -5.25 5.45
C LEU A 495 -14.60 -6.29 6.51
N SER A 496 -15.12 -6.14 7.74
CA SER A 496 -14.66 -6.86 8.93
C SER A 496 -14.51 -8.37 8.77
N SER A 497 -15.47 -9.05 8.13
CA SER A 497 -15.42 -10.49 7.85
C SER A 497 -14.26 -10.87 6.94
N GLN A 498 -14.06 -10.13 5.84
CA GLN A 498 -13.00 -10.34 4.86
C GLN A 498 -11.63 -10.00 5.45
N MET A 499 -11.54 -8.92 6.23
CA MET A 499 -10.30 -8.54 6.93
C MET A 499 -9.93 -9.59 7.99
N PHE A 500 -10.91 -10.13 8.72
CA PHE A 500 -10.67 -11.24 9.64
C PHE A 500 -10.21 -12.50 8.89
N PHE A 501 -10.86 -12.84 7.77
CA PHE A 501 -10.48 -13.96 6.94
C PHE A 501 -9.02 -13.87 6.48
N TRP A 502 -8.63 -12.76 5.84
CA TRP A 502 -7.28 -12.59 5.31
C TRP A 502 -6.21 -12.35 6.39
N ASN A 503 -6.52 -11.61 7.45
CA ASN A 503 -5.51 -11.26 8.48
C ASN A 503 -5.45 -12.24 9.67
N ARG A 504 -6.39 -13.20 9.79
CA ARG A 504 -6.42 -14.17 10.91
C ARG A 504 -6.58 -15.61 10.46
N VAL A 505 -7.57 -15.91 9.61
CA VAL A 505 -7.86 -17.29 9.20
C VAL A 505 -6.76 -17.82 8.28
N ILE A 506 -6.45 -17.11 7.20
CA ILE A 506 -5.47 -17.55 6.20
C ILE A 506 -4.06 -17.71 6.80
N PRO A 507 -3.53 -16.78 7.63
CA PRO A 507 -2.27 -16.98 8.34
C PRO A 507 -2.29 -18.22 9.25
N SER A 508 -3.41 -18.51 9.92
CA SER A 508 -3.55 -19.71 10.76
C SER A 508 -3.53 -21.00 9.95
N ILE A 509 -4.20 -21.04 8.80
CA ILE A 509 -4.16 -22.17 7.86
C ILE A 509 -2.73 -22.39 7.37
N ASN A 510 -2.03 -21.32 6.99
CA ASN A 510 -0.67 -21.41 6.50
C ASN A 510 0.33 -21.85 7.58
N ALA A 511 0.10 -21.50 8.85
CA ALA A 511 0.93 -21.94 9.97
C ALA A 511 0.66 -23.40 10.37
N ALA A 512 -0.59 -23.86 10.31
CA ALA A 512 -0.98 -25.22 10.71
C ALA A 512 -0.50 -26.32 9.74
N GLY A 513 -0.19 -25.96 8.50
CA GLY A 513 0.40 -26.88 7.52
C GLY A 513 1.89 -27.18 7.72
N VAL A 514 2.56 -26.47 8.63
CA VAL A 514 3.95 -26.75 9.01
C VAL A 514 3.93 -27.71 10.20
N THR A 515 3.95 -29.02 9.94
CA THR A 515 4.34 -29.98 10.99
C THR A 515 5.77 -29.67 11.39
N PRO A 516 6.09 -29.40 12.67
CA PRO A 516 7.46 -29.29 13.10
C PRO A 516 8.17 -30.60 12.79
N GLU A 517 9.33 -30.55 12.13
CA GLU A 517 10.24 -31.69 12.14
C GLU A 517 10.52 -32.02 13.60
N VAL A 518 10.04 -33.19 14.04
CA VAL A 518 10.46 -33.77 15.31
C VAL A 518 11.94 -34.05 15.13
N VAL A 519 12.78 -33.18 15.69
CA VAL A 519 14.19 -33.48 15.92
C VAL A 519 14.22 -34.65 16.89
N VAL A 520 14.34 -35.86 16.34
CA VAL A 520 14.64 -37.04 17.14
C VAL A 520 16.10 -36.90 17.54
N GLU A 521 16.33 -36.41 18.77
CA GLU A 521 17.64 -36.53 19.41
C GLU A 521 18.03 -38.02 19.42
N GLN A 522 19.03 -38.36 18.61
CA GLN A 522 19.67 -39.67 18.67
C GLN A 522 20.49 -39.76 19.96
N THR A 523 19.87 -40.23 21.04
CA THR A 523 20.61 -40.71 22.20
C THR A 523 21.11 -42.13 21.91
N THR A 524 22.44 -42.30 21.92
CA THR A 524 23.15 -43.59 21.81
C THR A 524 22.65 -44.65 22.80
N PRO A 525 22.62 -45.95 22.44
CA PRO A 525 21.98 -46.98 23.24
C PRO A 525 22.91 -47.60 24.30
N LEU A 526 22.38 -47.81 25.51
CA LEU A 526 22.91 -48.75 26.49
C LEU A 526 22.27 -50.14 26.29
N ALA A 527 23.10 -51.17 26.45
CA ALA A 527 22.84 -52.59 26.18
C ALA A 527 21.86 -53.26 27.18
N PRO A 528 21.32 -54.47 26.88
CA PRO A 528 19.93 -54.85 27.16
C PRO A 528 19.72 -55.79 28.36
N LEU A 529 18.47 -55.86 28.84
CA LEU A 529 17.94 -56.97 29.63
C LEU A 529 16.64 -57.53 29.02
N ARG A 530 16.71 -58.85 28.71
CA ARG A 530 15.69 -59.84 28.32
C ARG A 530 14.45 -59.81 29.25
N THR A 531 13.21 -60.23 28.93
CA THR A 531 12.48 -61.06 27.93
C THR A 531 10.96 -60.81 28.22
N THR A 532 9.95 -60.91 27.33
CA THR A 532 9.33 -62.13 26.75
C THR A 532 8.17 -61.77 25.77
N SER A 533 8.04 -62.59 24.70
CA SER A 533 6.83 -63.03 23.95
C SER A 533 5.86 -62.06 23.23
N SER A 534 5.73 -62.29 21.91
CA SER A 534 4.66 -61.91 20.95
C SER A 534 3.41 -62.83 21.09
N PRO A 535 2.23 -62.67 20.39
CA PRO A 535 2.10 -62.32 18.96
C PRO A 535 0.87 -61.50 18.42
N LYS A 536 1.09 -60.90 17.24
CA LYS A 536 0.21 -60.68 16.05
C LYS A 536 -1.20 -60.05 16.13
N GLY A 537 -1.39 -59.04 15.25
CA GLY A 537 -2.65 -58.64 14.57
C GLY A 537 -2.39 -57.39 13.72
N THR A 538 -2.15 -57.50 12.41
CA THR A 538 -3.06 -57.29 11.25
C THR A 538 -3.62 -55.87 11.08
N GLU A 539 -3.26 -55.30 9.92
CA GLU A 539 -3.79 -54.17 9.12
C GLU A 539 -5.16 -53.59 9.51
N ASP A 540 -5.27 -52.25 9.56
CA ASP A 540 -6.00 -51.44 8.57
C ASP A 540 -6.04 -49.95 8.95
N GLY A 541 -6.20 -49.08 7.95
CA GLY A 541 -6.94 -47.82 8.12
C GLY A 541 -6.19 -46.51 7.92
N GLN A 542 -6.27 -45.98 6.71
CA GLN A 542 -6.16 -44.55 6.40
C GLN A 542 -7.02 -43.69 7.35
N SER A 543 -6.48 -42.58 7.85
CA SER A 543 -7.31 -41.44 8.26
C SER A 543 -6.68 -40.13 7.77
N GLY A 544 -7.13 -39.68 6.60
CA GLY A 544 -7.08 -38.27 6.26
C GLY A 544 -8.23 -37.59 7.00
N THR A 545 -7.92 -36.64 7.86
CA THR A 545 -8.92 -35.84 8.58
C THR A 545 -9.73 -35.01 7.57
N ASN A 546 -11.05 -35.17 7.60
CA ASN A 546 -11.96 -34.48 6.70
C ASN A 546 -12.07 -33.01 7.13
N PHE A 547 -11.43 -32.10 6.38
CA PHE A 547 -11.38 -30.66 6.66
C PHE A 547 -12.77 -30.00 6.80
N ALA A 548 -13.79 -30.56 6.15
CA ALA A 548 -15.17 -30.13 6.31
C ALA A 548 -15.72 -30.35 7.74
N GLU A 549 -15.24 -31.37 8.46
CA GLU A 549 -15.59 -31.58 9.87
C GLU A 549 -14.89 -30.59 10.80
N VAL A 550 -13.67 -30.16 10.47
CA VAL A 550 -12.93 -29.14 11.24
C VAL A 550 -13.58 -27.75 11.09
N LEU A 551 -14.04 -27.41 9.89
CA LEU A 551 -14.79 -26.16 9.66
C LEU A 551 -16.16 -26.18 10.34
N ARG A 552 -16.86 -27.31 10.32
CA ARG A 552 -18.13 -27.47 11.06
C ARG A 552 -17.93 -27.42 12.56
N SER A 553 -16.85 -28.00 13.08
CA SER A 553 -16.56 -27.98 14.52
C SER A 553 -16.18 -26.58 15.00
N THR A 554 -15.41 -25.82 14.21
CA THR A 554 -15.08 -24.43 14.52
C THR A 554 -16.29 -23.50 14.42
N GLN A 555 -17.19 -23.69 13.45
CA GLN A 555 -18.49 -23.00 13.42
C GLN A 555 -19.36 -23.36 14.63
N ALA A 556 -19.43 -24.63 15.01
CA ALA A 556 -20.17 -25.07 16.20
C ALA A 556 -19.62 -24.45 17.49
N VAL A 557 -18.30 -24.37 17.62
CA VAL A 557 -17.64 -23.68 18.75
C VAL A 557 -17.98 -22.19 18.74
N MET A 558 -17.93 -21.53 17.58
CA MET A 558 -18.27 -20.10 17.45
C MET A 558 -19.74 -19.83 17.82
N TYR A 559 -20.68 -20.65 17.34
CA TYR A 559 -22.10 -20.53 17.72
C TYR A 559 -22.35 -20.83 19.19
N THR A 560 -21.60 -21.76 19.78
CA THR A 560 -21.68 -22.07 21.21
C THR A 560 -21.18 -20.89 22.05
N VAL A 561 -20.06 -20.28 21.67
CA VAL A 561 -19.51 -19.09 22.35
C VAL A 561 -20.48 -17.90 22.21
N LEU A 562 -21.06 -17.69 21.02
CA LEU A 562 -22.07 -16.64 20.81
C LEU A 562 -23.33 -16.89 21.64
N GLY A 563 -23.80 -18.14 21.72
CA GLY A 563 -24.93 -18.52 22.57
C GLY A 563 -24.68 -18.31 24.06
N ILE A 564 -23.46 -18.60 24.54
CA ILE A 564 -23.05 -18.32 25.92
C ILE A 564 -23.02 -16.80 26.17
N ALA A 565 -22.46 -16.01 25.25
CA ALA A 565 -22.40 -14.56 25.38
C ALA A 565 -23.79 -13.90 25.43
N ILE A 566 -24.72 -14.34 24.57
CA ILE A 566 -26.12 -13.88 24.58
C ILE A 566 -26.82 -14.28 25.88
N SER A 567 -26.59 -15.50 26.36
CA SER A 567 -27.16 -15.99 27.63
C SER A 567 -26.67 -15.17 28.82
N LEU A 568 -25.37 -14.85 28.87
CA LEU A 568 -24.79 -13.99 29.91
C LEU A 568 -25.35 -12.57 29.87
N LEU A 569 -25.54 -12.00 28.67
CA LEU A 569 -26.13 -10.68 28.49
C LEU A 569 -27.58 -10.63 28.99
N LEU A 570 -28.39 -11.65 28.65
CA LEU A 570 -29.77 -11.77 29.15
C LEU A 570 -29.81 -11.91 30.68
N LEU A 571 -28.88 -12.67 31.26
CA LEU A 571 -28.78 -12.85 32.70
C LEU A 571 -28.43 -11.52 33.41
N LEU A 572 -27.54 -10.72 32.83
CA LEU A 572 -27.21 -9.37 33.32
C LEU A 572 -28.41 -8.42 33.25
N ILE A 573 -29.20 -8.47 32.17
CA ILE A 573 -30.42 -7.66 32.02
C ILE A 573 -31.45 -8.05 33.09
N ILE A 574 -31.65 -9.35 33.34
CA ILE A 574 -32.57 -9.84 34.37
C ILE A 574 -32.10 -9.39 35.76
N LEU A 575 -30.81 -9.52 36.07
CA LEU A 575 -30.24 -9.08 37.34
C LEU A 575 -30.40 -7.56 37.54
N ALA A 576 -30.19 -6.76 36.50
CA ALA A 576 -30.42 -5.32 36.54
C ALA A 576 -31.89 -4.98 36.82
N PHE A 577 -32.84 -5.70 36.23
CA PHE A 577 -34.27 -5.50 36.46
C PHE A 577 -34.68 -5.89 37.90
N VAL A 578 -34.18 -7.02 38.41
CA VAL A 578 -34.41 -7.47 39.78
C VAL A 578 -33.84 -6.45 40.78
N TYR A 579 -32.63 -5.94 40.52
CA TYR A 579 -31.98 -4.94 41.35
C TYR A 579 -32.77 -3.63 41.38
N GLN A 580 -33.21 -3.11 40.23
CA GLN A 580 -34.05 -1.91 40.17
C GLN A 580 -35.40 -2.11 40.87
N HIS A 581 -36.00 -3.29 40.74
CA HIS A 581 -37.26 -3.60 41.42
C HIS A 581 -37.07 -3.71 42.96
N GLY A 582 -35.93 -4.23 43.40
CA GLY A 582 -35.52 -4.25 44.81
C GLY A 582 -35.37 -2.83 45.38
N LEU A 583 -34.65 -1.95 44.68
CA LEU A 583 -34.47 -0.55 45.06
C LEU A 583 -35.81 0.20 45.14
N ARG A 584 -36.73 -0.01 44.20
CA ARG A 584 -38.08 0.58 44.25
C ARG A 584 -38.89 0.13 45.47
N LYS A 585 -38.76 -1.13 45.89
CA LYS A 585 -39.41 -1.64 47.12
C LYS A 585 -38.81 -1.03 48.39
N VAL A 586 -37.48 -0.89 48.44
CA VAL A 586 -36.78 -0.26 49.57
C VAL A 586 -37.16 1.22 49.69
N ASN A 587 -37.15 1.97 48.57
CA ASN A 587 -37.55 3.37 48.57
C ASN A 587 -39.02 3.58 48.98
N LYS A 588 -39.93 2.66 48.58
CA LYS A 588 -41.33 2.69 49.06
C LYS A 588 -41.45 2.44 50.56
N ARG A 589 -40.62 1.55 51.13
CA ARG A 589 -40.61 1.30 52.59
C ARG A 589 -40.04 2.50 53.34
N ILE A 590 -38.94 3.08 52.89
CA ILE A 590 -38.33 4.29 53.50
C ILE A 590 -39.35 5.44 53.50
N LYS A 591 -40.02 5.69 52.37
CA LYS A 591 -41.05 6.73 52.27
C LYS A 591 -42.20 6.50 53.24
N LYS A 592 -42.68 5.25 53.36
CA LYS A 592 -43.76 4.88 54.29
C LYS A 592 -43.35 5.06 55.77
N THR A 593 -42.09 4.81 56.12
CA THR A 593 -41.56 5.03 57.48
C THR A 593 -41.39 6.52 57.79
N MET A 594 -40.95 7.32 56.80
CA MET A 594 -40.85 8.78 56.93
C MET A 594 -42.22 9.43 57.09
N ASP A 595 -43.22 8.98 56.32
CA ASP A 595 -44.60 9.48 56.42
C ASP A 595 -45.24 9.12 57.77
N HIS A 596 -44.85 8.00 58.39
CA HIS A 596 -45.38 7.60 59.70
C HIS A 596 -44.76 8.41 60.85
N ASN A 597 -43.46 8.75 60.77
CA ASN A 597 -42.77 9.60 61.75
C ASN A 597 -43.13 11.09 61.64
N ALA A 598 -43.72 11.54 60.52
CA ALA A 598 -44.20 12.91 60.34
C ALA A 598 -45.63 13.14 60.88
N MET A 599 -46.35 12.06 61.25
CA MET A 599 -47.70 12.12 61.84
C MET A 599 -47.74 11.82 63.34
N SER A 600 -46.59 11.61 63.99
CA SER A 600 -46.39 11.58 65.45
C SER A 600 -45.65 12.83 65.89
#